data_AF-A0A7Y9DPT4-F1
#
_entry.id   AF-A0A7Y9DPT4-F1
#
_cell.length_a   1.000
_cell.length_b   1.000
_cell.length_c   1.000
_cell.angle_alpha   90.00
_cell.angle_beta   90.00
_cell.angle_gamma   90.00
#
_symmetry.space_group_name_H-M   'P 1'
#
loop_
_entity.id
_entity.type
_entity.pdbx_description
1 polymer ?
#
loop_
_entity_poly.entity_id
_entity_poly.type
_entity_poly.pdbx_seq_one_letter_code
_entity_poly.pdbx_strand_id
1 'polypeptide(L)'
;MTATPGAVEVATREDRRWREAWTEALDALELDVRAAEELLEHLHDGSVEQLEDVPLPVAQDWVADTALGPMPGDFADRARRLLQRQLSLGERLAEAMVQVRAQRRVLGKMDRAEARPVFVDRSA
;
A
#
# COMPACT_ATOMS: atom_id res chain seq x y z
N MET A 1 -8.13 23.23 47.43
CA MET A 1 -7.29 22.28 46.65
C MET A 1 -6.84 22.97 45.38
N THR A 2 -5.74 23.70 45.43
CA THR A 2 -5.10 24.30 44.25
C THR A 2 -4.19 23.25 43.62
N ALA A 3 -4.39 22.95 42.34
CA ALA A 3 -3.48 22.08 41.60
C ALA A 3 -2.07 22.69 41.62
N THR A 4 -1.05 21.86 41.85
CA THR A 4 0.35 22.29 41.81
C THR A 4 0.69 22.68 40.36
N PRO A 5 1.20 23.90 40.09
CA PRO A 5 1.40 24.39 38.72
C PRO A 5 2.25 23.46 37.83
N GLY A 6 3.20 22.71 38.40
CA GLY A 6 4.00 21.74 37.65
C GLY A 6 3.22 20.53 37.11
N ALA A 7 2.11 20.13 37.75
CA ALA A 7 1.33 18.97 37.29
C ALA A 7 0.54 19.27 36.00
N VAL A 8 0.04 20.51 35.86
CA VAL A 8 -0.68 20.95 34.66
C VAL A 8 0.27 21.08 33.47
N GLU A 9 1.51 21.51 33.70
CA GLU A 9 2.52 21.64 32.66
C GLU A 9 2.98 20.28 32.11
N VAL A 10 3.06 19.24 32.94
CA VAL A 10 3.40 17.88 32.49
C VAL A 10 2.28 17.29 31.63
N ALA A 11 1.02 17.39 32.08
CA ALA A 11 -0.13 16.88 31.33
C ALA A 11 -0.27 17.52 29.94
N THR A 12 -0.05 18.83 29.82
CA THR A 12 -0.11 19.53 28.52
C THR A 12 1.02 19.12 27.57
N ARG A 13 2.20 18.78 28.10
CA ARG A 13 3.32 18.23 27.31
C ARG A 13 3.02 16.82 26.80
N GLU A 14 2.42 15.98 27.64
CA GLU A 14 1.99 14.63 27.27
C GLU A 14 0.92 14.67 26.18
N ASP A 15 -0.10 15.51 26.32
CA ASP A 15 -1.13 15.73 25.31
C ASP A 15 -0.54 16.17 23.97
N ARG A 16 0.43 17.10 24.00
CA ARG A 16 1.11 17.56 22.79
C ARG A 16 1.91 16.43 22.13
N ARG A 17 2.70 15.68 22.91
CA ARG A 17 3.50 14.55 22.40
C ARG A 17 2.60 13.47 21.79
N TRP A 18 1.46 13.18 22.41
CA TRP A 18 0.48 12.23 21.90
C TRP A 18 -0.12 12.69 20.56
N ARG A 19 -0.48 13.97 20.44
CA ARG A 19 -0.94 14.55 19.17
C ARG A 19 0.14 14.55 18.08
N GLU A 20 1.38 14.85 18.44
CA GLU A 20 2.53 14.78 17.54
C GLU A 20 2.73 13.35 17.01
N ALA A 21 2.67 12.33 17.89
CA ALA A 21 2.78 10.93 17.50
C ALA A 21 1.67 10.48 16.54
N TRP A 22 0.42 10.89 16.78
CA TRP A 22 -0.69 10.59 15.86
C TRP A 22 -0.56 11.31 14.51
N THR A 23 0.00 12.53 14.52
CA THR A 23 0.26 13.28 13.30
C THR A 23 1.32 12.56 12.48
N GLU A 24 2.44 12.19 13.08
CA GLU A 24 3.54 11.46 12.44
C GLU A 24 3.07 10.11 11.87
N ALA A 25 2.28 9.35 12.64
CA ALA A 25 1.74 8.07 12.19
C ALA A 25 0.82 8.22 10.96
N LEU A 26 -0.07 9.22 10.96
CA LEU A 26 -0.95 9.48 9.82
C LEU A 26 -0.19 10.05 8.61
N ASP A 27 0.83 10.89 8.84
CA ASP A 27 1.69 11.41 7.79
C ASP A 27 2.46 10.27 7.09
N ALA A 28 3.06 9.36 7.86
CA ALA A 28 3.74 8.18 7.34
C ALA A 28 2.79 7.31 6.50
N LEU A 29 1.60 7.01 7.03
CA LEU A 29 0.61 6.21 6.30
C LEU A 29 0.11 6.90 5.02
N GLU A 30 -0.01 8.23 5.03
CA GLU A 30 -0.36 8.99 3.82
C GLU A 30 0.73 8.95 2.76
N LEU A 31 2.01 8.96 3.15
CA LEU A 31 3.13 8.80 2.22
C LEU A 31 3.12 7.41 1.59
N ASP A 32 2.91 6.35 2.38
CA ASP A 32 2.83 4.99 1.87
C ASP A 32 1.69 4.81 0.87
N VAL A 33 0.50 5.37 1.18
CA VAL A 33 -0.65 5.31 0.27
C VAL A 33 -0.39 6.07 -1.03
N ARG A 34 0.25 7.25 -0.98
CA ARG A 34 0.61 8.00 -2.20
C ARG A 34 1.61 7.23 -3.05
N ALA A 35 2.66 6.67 -2.44
CA ALA A 35 3.65 5.86 -3.15
C ALA A 35 3.02 4.64 -3.85
N ALA A 36 2.06 3.99 -3.18
CA ALA A 36 1.35 2.85 -3.75
C ALA A 36 0.35 3.25 -4.86
N GLU A 37 -0.32 4.40 -4.73
CA GLU A 37 -1.16 4.99 -5.79
C GLU A 37 -0.32 5.33 -7.04
N GLU A 38 0.82 6.00 -6.85
CA GLU A 38 1.76 6.33 -7.93
C GLU A 38 2.27 5.06 -8.63
N LEU A 39 2.69 4.04 -7.89
CA LEU A 39 3.12 2.77 -8.46
C LEU A 39 2.04 2.13 -9.33
N LEU A 40 0.78 2.17 -8.88
CA LEU A 40 -0.35 1.62 -9.62
C LEU A 40 -0.66 2.41 -10.89
N GLU A 41 -0.49 3.74 -10.87
CA GLU A 41 -0.62 4.59 -12.05
C GLU A 41 0.45 4.27 -13.10
N HIS A 42 1.71 4.15 -12.70
CA HIS A 42 2.80 3.76 -13.60
C HIS A 42 2.57 2.36 -14.22
N LEU A 43 2.01 1.42 -13.45
CA LEU A 43 1.61 0.10 -13.96
C LEU A 43 0.49 0.19 -15.01
N HIS A 44 -0.45 1.12 -14.84
CA HIS A 44 -1.56 1.31 -15.78
C HIS A 44 -1.09 1.94 -17.10
N ASP A 45 -0.24 2.95 -17.03
CA ASP A 45 0.22 3.72 -18.19
C ASP A 45 1.28 2.98 -19.02
N GLY A 46 1.64 1.75 -18.63
CA GLY A 46 2.64 0.93 -19.34
C GLY A 46 4.07 1.47 -19.21
N SER A 47 4.29 2.48 -18.37
CA SER A 47 5.60 3.08 -18.10
C SER A 47 6.42 2.27 -17.10
N VAL A 48 6.23 0.95 -17.08
CA VAL A 48 6.84 0.02 -16.12
C VAL A 48 8.36 -0.02 -16.26
N GLU A 49 8.89 0.28 -17.45
CA GLU A 49 10.33 0.44 -17.68
C GLU A 49 10.94 1.58 -16.86
N GLN A 50 10.14 2.59 -16.47
CA GLN A 50 10.57 3.68 -15.59
C GLN A 50 10.56 3.27 -14.11
N LEU A 51 9.99 2.09 -13.77
CA LEU A 51 9.95 1.56 -12.41
C LEU A 51 11.21 0.76 -12.04
N GLU A 52 12.09 0.41 -12.99
CA GLU A 52 13.33 -0.34 -12.69
C GLU A 52 14.26 0.42 -11.73
N ASP A 53 14.23 1.76 -11.77
CA ASP A 53 14.98 2.64 -10.88
C ASP A 53 14.17 3.14 -9.67
N VAL A 54 12.88 2.78 -9.57
CA VAL A 54 12.06 3.15 -8.40
C VAL A 54 12.39 2.17 -7.27
N PRO A 55 12.98 2.63 -6.14
CA PRO A 55 13.22 1.76 -5.01
C PRO A 55 11.86 1.27 -4.50
N LEU A 56 11.54 0.00 -4.75
CA LEU A 56 10.36 -0.60 -4.16
C LEU A 56 10.52 -0.55 -2.64
N PRO A 57 9.56 0.01 -1.89
CA PRO A 57 9.64 -0.01 -0.44
C PRO A 57 9.77 -1.46 0.01
N VAL A 58 10.80 -1.74 0.82
CA VAL A 58 10.95 -3.05 1.44
C VAL A 58 9.69 -3.29 2.24
N ALA A 59 8.94 -4.34 1.92
CA ALA A 59 7.73 -4.70 2.65
C ALA A 59 8.14 -4.95 4.11
N GLN A 60 7.87 -3.98 4.97
CA GLN A 60 8.06 -4.11 6.41
C GLN A 60 6.93 -4.99 6.95
N ASP A 61 7.25 -5.82 7.93
CA ASP A 61 6.22 -6.57 8.64
C ASP A 61 5.21 -5.58 9.24
N TRP A 62 3.92 -5.83 8.99
CA TRP A 62 2.87 -5.02 9.59
C TRP A 62 2.90 -5.18 11.12
N VAL A 63 3.33 -4.14 11.82
CA VAL A 63 3.28 -4.07 13.28
C VAL A 63 2.12 -3.16 13.67
N ALA A 64 1.10 -3.73 14.31
CA ALA A 64 0.06 -2.93 14.94
C ALA A 64 0.68 -2.22 16.14
N ASP A 65 1.07 -0.96 15.97
CA ASP A 65 1.67 -0.19 17.05
C ASP A 65 0.61 0.12 18.11
N THR A 66 0.65 -0.67 19.19
CA THR A 66 -0.24 -0.50 20.35
C THR A 66 0.18 0.68 21.22
N ALA A 67 1.29 1.37 20.90
CA ALA A 67 1.84 2.45 21.71
C ALA A 67 1.18 3.83 21.48
N LEU A 68 0.40 4.02 20.40
CA LEU A 68 -0.20 5.33 20.07
C LEU A 68 -1.37 5.74 20.98
N GLY A 69 -1.92 4.81 21.76
CA GLY A 69 -3.10 5.05 22.60
C GLY A 69 -4.38 5.25 21.78
N PRO A 70 -5.47 5.79 22.35
CA PRO A 70 -6.66 6.14 21.58
C PRO A 70 -6.35 7.27 20.59
N MET A 71 -7.13 7.38 19.50
CA MET A 71 -6.99 8.48 18.55
C MET A 71 -7.69 9.76 19.08
N PRO A 72 -7.06 10.94 19.00
CA PRO A 72 -7.74 12.20 19.30
C PRO A 72 -8.87 12.48 18.29
N GLY A 73 -10.02 12.96 18.78
CA GLY A 73 -11.25 13.06 17.97
C GLY A 73 -11.15 13.93 16.71
N ASP A 74 -10.25 14.91 16.68
CA ASP A 74 -9.98 15.78 15.54
C ASP A 74 -9.28 15.07 14.37
N PHE A 75 -8.64 13.92 14.60
CA PHE A 75 -8.04 13.10 13.55
C PHE A 75 -9.01 12.11 12.89
N ALA A 76 -10.20 11.91 13.46
CA ALA A 76 -11.13 10.87 13.01
C ALA A 76 -11.52 11.03 11.53
N ASP A 77 -11.81 12.25 11.10
CA ASP A 77 -12.18 12.53 9.70
C ASP A 77 -11.00 12.33 8.75
N ARG A 78 -9.79 12.69 9.17
CA ARG A 78 -8.56 12.48 8.39
C ARG A 78 -8.31 10.98 8.21
N ALA A 79 -8.33 10.22 9.30
CA ALA A 79 -8.14 8.78 9.28
C ALA A 79 -9.21 8.06 8.43
N ARG A 80 -10.47 8.51 8.51
CA ARG A 80 -11.54 7.93 7.68
C ARG A 80 -11.30 8.15 6.19
N ARG A 81 -10.92 9.37 5.77
CA ARG A 81 -10.59 9.64 4.36
C ARG A 81 -9.42 8.79 3.88
N LEU A 82 -8.39 8.63 4.71
CA LEU A 82 -7.24 7.80 4.40
C LEU A 82 -7.62 6.33 4.22
N LEU A 83 -8.44 5.78 5.13
CA LEU A 83 -8.95 4.41 5.03
C LEU A 83 -9.76 4.19 3.74
N GLN A 84 -10.60 5.15 3.35
CA GLN A 84 -11.35 5.04 2.09
C GLN A 84 -10.43 4.98 0.87
N ARG A 85 -9.35 5.78 0.85
CA ARG A 85 -8.34 5.70 -0.22
C ARG A 85 -7.65 4.33 -0.24
N GLN A 86 -7.29 3.80 0.93
CA GLN A 86 -6.68 2.47 1.04
C GLN A 86 -7.59 1.36 0.52
N LEU A 87 -8.88 1.40 0.83
CA LEU A 87 -9.84 0.41 0.32
C LEU A 87 -9.98 0.50 -1.20
N SER A 88 -10.14 1.71 -1.74
CA SER A 88 -10.22 1.93 -3.19
C SER A 88 -8.94 1.48 -3.91
N LEU A 89 -7.77 1.75 -3.32
CA LEU A 89 -6.49 1.27 -3.85
C LEU A 89 -6.42 -0.27 -3.85
N GLY A 90 -6.86 -0.90 -2.75
CA GLY A 90 -6.91 -2.37 -2.64
C GLY A 90 -7.82 -3.02 -3.67
N GLU A 91 -8.98 -2.41 -3.95
CA GLU A 91 -9.90 -2.85 -5.00
C GLU A 91 -9.23 -2.78 -6.38
N ARG A 92 -8.64 -1.65 -6.73
CA ARG A 92 -7.94 -1.46 -8.02
C ARG A 92 -6.76 -2.44 -8.17
N LEU A 93 -6.02 -2.68 -7.10
CA LEU A 93 -4.90 -3.64 -7.09
C LEU A 93 -5.41 -5.08 -7.31
N ALA A 94 -6.51 -5.46 -6.67
CA ALA A 94 -7.12 -6.77 -6.86
C ALA A 94 -7.57 -6.97 -8.31
N GLU A 95 -8.19 -5.97 -8.92
CA GLU A 95 -8.58 -5.96 -10.34
C GLU A 95 -7.36 -6.14 -11.25
N ALA A 96 -6.30 -5.36 -11.03
CA ALA A 96 -5.05 -5.46 -11.80
C ALA A 96 -4.43 -6.88 -11.70
N MET A 97 -4.40 -7.46 -10.50
CA MET A 97 -3.90 -8.83 -10.30
C MET A 97 -4.70 -9.88 -11.06
N VAL A 98 -6.03 -9.73 -11.16
CA VAL A 98 -6.87 -10.63 -11.95
C VAL A 98 -6.52 -10.56 -13.44
N GLN A 99 -6.32 -9.35 -13.98
CA GLN A 99 -5.92 -9.15 -15.38
C GLN A 99 -4.55 -9.77 -15.68
N VAL A 100 -3.56 -9.53 -14.82
CA VAL A 100 -2.21 -10.11 -14.95
C VAL A 100 -2.26 -11.64 -14.94
N ARG A 101 -3.07 -12.24 -14.06
CA ARG A 101 -3.26 -13.71 -14.01
C ARG A 101 -3.89 -14.27 -15.29
N ALA A 102 -4.85 -13.55 -15.87
CA ALA A 102 -5.49 -13.95 -17.13
C ALA A 102 -4.49 -13.90 -18.29
N GLN A 103 -3.71 -12.82 -18.40
CA GLN A 103 -2.65 -12.66 -19.41
C GLN A 103 -1.60 -13.77 -19.31
N ARG A 104 -1.08 -14.04 -18.10
CA ARG A 104 -0.11 -15.14 -17.87
C ARG A 104 -0.66 -16.51 -18.29
N ARG A 105 -1.95 -16.76 -18.07
CA ARG A 105 -2.60 -18.01 -18.50
C ARG A 105 -2.66 -18.15 -20.03
N VAL A 106 -2.90 -17.06 -20.75
CA VAL A 106 -2.91 -17.05 -22.22
C VAL A 106 -1.50 -17.28 -22.77
N LEU A 107 -0.51 -16.55 -22.26
CA LEU A 107 0.90 -16.70 -22.65
C LEU A 107 1.39 -18.14 -22.43
N GLY A 108 1.09 -18.75 -21.28
CA GLY A 108 1.45 -20.15 -21.02
C GLY A 108 0.76 -21.18 -21.93
N LYS A 109 -0.36 -20.83 -22.58
CA LYS A 109 -0.97 -21.67 -23.63
C LYS A 109 -0.27 -21.51 -24.98
N MET A 110 0.15 -20.29 -25.31
CA MET A 110 0.89 -20.00 -26.54
C MET A 110 2.27 -20.67 -26.55
N ASP A 111 3.00 -20.59 -25.44
CA ASP A 111 4.30 -21.25 -25.26
C ASP A 111 4.21 -22.78 -25.47
N ARG A 112 3.13 -23.42 -24.99
CA ARG A 112 2.88 -24.85 -25.23
C ARG A 112 2.53 -25.19 -26.69
N ALA A 113 1.92 -24.27 -27.44
CA ALA A 113 1.55 -24.47 -28.84
C ALA A 113 2.74 -24.36 -29.79
N GLU A 114 3.85 -23.73 -29.35
CA GLU A 114 5.11 -23.65 -30.09
C GLU A 114 5.94 -24.95 -30.03
N ALA A 115 5.41 -26.02 -29.42
CA ALA A 115 5.99 -27.36 -29.50
C ALA A 115 6.16 -27.77 -30.98
N ARG A 116 7.43 -27.80 -31.41
CA ARG A 116 7.87 -28.00 -32.80
C ARG A 116 7.09 -29.15 -33.47
N PRO A 117 6.41 -28.91 -34.61
CA PRO A 117 5.61 -29.94 -35.26
C PRO A 117 6.50 -31.13 -35.65
N VAL A 118 6.11 -32.33 -35.22
CA VAL A 118 6.73 -33.59 -35.59
C VAL A 118 5.99 -34.15 -36.80
N PHE A 119 6.64 -34.15 -37.96
CA PHE A 119 6.10 -34.74 -39.18
C PHE A 119 6.39 -36.23 -39.20
N VAL A 120 5.34 -37.06 -39.31
CA VAL A 120 5.46 -38.51 -39.46
C VAL A 120 5.39 -38.83 -40.94
N ASP A 121 6.49 -39.35 -41.50
CA ASP A 121 6.48 -39.85 -42.87
C ASP A 121 5.70 -41.17 -42.92
N ARG A 122 4.74 -41.26 -43.84
CA ARG A 122 3.95 -42.47 -44.06
C ARG A 122 4.44 -43.12 -45.34
N SER A 123 5.44 -43.98 -45.21
CA SER A 123 5.85 -44.89 -46.28
C SER A 123 4.74 -45.92 -46.52
N ALA A 124 4.26 -45.99 -47.77
CA ALA A 124 3.26 -46.93 -48.26
C ALA A 124 3.81 -48.36 -48.38
#